data_AF-A0A950SMW6-F1
#
_entry.id   AF-A0A950SMW6-F1
#
_cell.length_a   1.000
_cell.length_b   1.000
_cell.length_c   1.000
_cell.angle_alpha   90.00
_cell.angle_beta   90.00
_cell.angle_gamma   90.00
#
_symmetry.space_group_name_H-M   'P 1'
#
loop_
_entity.id
_entity.type
_entity.pdbx_description
1 polymer ?
#
loop_
_entity_poly.entity_id
_entity_poly.type
_entity_poly.pdbx_seq_one_letter_code
_entity_poly.pdbx_strand_id
1 'polypeptide(L)'
;MLGVQEWAEVRRLVLVDGRSQREVARLTGLARDTVAKALASETPPRYVRAPAGSKLDPFKAWICEQLRADPTIQAQRLRELAGELGYEGGKTIFDDYVREVRPRFLVRRTFQRTIYRPGELVQCDLWEPREAIPVGHGQTRRGWVVTAEVCWSRVIAGALVFSKEAPDILWGVGRCLERIGALPQRLVWDREGAIAPAGRATDEFVAFCGQLGVGWVILDRGDAQAKGALERSHRFMRSNFLPGRTFANPTDFQLQLDGWCDRVNWRVHRTIREVPAQRLRTERERMRPLPVWLPDTDRRHVVRVPQQPYVRIDRNDYSIDPRFAGRRVEVRVSQNEVMAAVLDTGELACRHQRSFAGALTFTDPAHQTELERQRARRRQRHEVEVEIRPLARYDALIPA
;
A
#
# COMPACT_ATOMS: atom_id res chain seq x y z
N MET A 1 -48.75 -19.48 32.65
CA MET A 1 -47.73 -18.64 33.31
C MET A 1 -48.07 -17.21 32.91
N LEU A 2 -48.16 -16.28 33.87
CA LEU A 2 -48.66 -14.94 33.59
C LEU A 2 -47.70 -14.17 32.68
N GLY A 3 -48.23 -13.49 31.65
CA GLY A 3 -47.43 -12.57 30.85
C GLY A 3 -47.02 -11.33 31.66
N VAL A 4 -45.95 -10.64 31.22
CA VAL A 4 -45.47 -9.41 31.90
C VAL A 4 -46.55 -8.32 31.93
N GLN A 5 -47.35 -8.20 30.86
CA GLN A 5 -48.43 -7.23 30.75
C GLN A 5 -49.58 -7.55 31.73
N GLU A 6 -50.01 -8.81 31.80
CA GLU A 6 -51.03 -9.25 32.75
C GLU A 6 -50.56 -9.07 34.20
N TRP A 7 -49.25 -9.25 34.45
CA TRP A 7 -48.67 -9.13 35.80
C TRP A 7 -48.66 -7.69 36.25
N ALA A 8 -48.28 -6.77 35.36
CA ALA A 8 -48.31 -5.34 35.61
C ALA A 8 -49.75 -4.86 35.84
N GLU A 9 -50.71 -5.34 35.04
CA GLU A 9 -52.12 -4.92 35.16
C GLU A 9 -52.76 -5.39 36.47
N VAL A 10 -52.51 -6.64 36.89
CA VAL A 10 -52.96 -7.15 38.21
C VAL A 10 -52.40 -6.30 39.35
N ARG A 11 -51.10 -5.93 39.28
CA ARG A 11 -50.47 -5.10 40.31
C ARG A 11 -51.00 -3.67 40.31
N ARG A 12 -51.24 -3.06 39.15
CA ARG A 12 -51.85 -1.72 39.02
C ARG A 12 -53.25 -1.69 39.65
N LEU A 13 -54.10 -2.65 39.31
CA LEU A 13 -55.48 -2.71 39.81
C LEU A 13 -55.58 -2.85 41.33
N VAL A 14 -54.63 -3.52 41.98
CA VAL A 14 -54.65 -3.73 43.44
C VAL A 14 -53.85 -2.65 44.19
N LEU A 15 -52.64 -2.32 43.72
CA LEU A 15 -51.72 -1.42 44.46
C LEU A 15 -51.98 0.06 44.17
N VAL A 16 -52.52 0.41 43.00
CA VAL A 16 -52.80 1.80 42.61
C VAL A 16 -54.29 2.08 42.71
N ASP A 17 -55.11 1.23 42.08
CA ASP A 17 -56.56 1.46 42.00
C ASP A 17 -57.31 0.94 43.26
N GLY A 18 -56.61 0.36 44.24
CA GLY A 18 -57.13 -0.05 45.55
C GLY A 18 -58.15 -1.19 45.53
N ARG A 19 -58.27 -1.93 44.41
CA ARG A 19 -59.28 -2.98 44.28
C ARG A 19 -58.91 -4.22 45.07
N SER A 20 -59.93 -4.92 45.59
CA SER A 20 -59.70 -6.18 46.30
C SER A 20 -59.20 -7.28 45.35
N GLN A 21 -58.33 -8.18 45.84
CA GLN A 21 -57.83 -9.30 45.02
C GLN A 21 -58.95 -10.18 44.45
N ARG A 22 -60.09 -10.29 45.15
CA ARG A 22 -61.28 -11.02 44.69
C ARG A 22 -61.92 -10.36 43.48
N GLU A 23 -61.98 -9.03 43.48
CA GLU A 23 -62.53 -8.25 42.37
C GLU A 23 -61.61 -8.33 41.15
N VAL A 24 -60.28 -8.23 41.36
CA VAL A 24 -59.29 -8.33 40.29
C VAL A 24 -59.27 -9.73 39.67
N ALA A 25 -59.40 -10.80 40.46
CA ALA A 25 -59.55 -12.16 39.94
C ALA A 25 -60.79 -12.31 39.03
N ARG A 26 -61.91 -11.65 39.40
CA ARG A 26 -63.13 -11.66 38.59
C ARG A 26 -62.99 -10.84 37.30
N LEU A 27 -62.32 -9.69 37.37
CA LEU A 27 -62.11 -8.80 36.21
C LEU A 27 -61.11 -9.35 35.19
N THR A 28 -60.06 -10.02 35.67
CA THR A 28 -58.97 -10.54 34.81
C THR A 28 -59.17 -11.99 34.40
N GLY A 29 -60.14 -12.70 35.00
CA GLY A 29 -60.36 -14.15 34.79
C GLY A 29 -59.25 -15.03 35.37
N LEU A 30 -58.32 -14.47 36.14
CA LEU A 30 -57.19 -15.18 36.73
C LEU A 30 -57.58 -15.88 38.03
N ALA A 31 -57.00 -17.07 38.27
CA ALA A 31 -57.16 -17.77 39.54
C ALA A 31 -56.65 -16.90 40.71
N ARG A 32 -57.30 -16.99 41.88
CA ARG A 32 -56.93 -16.19 43.07
C ARG A 32 -55.48 -16.38 43.49
N ASP A 33 -54.97 -17.61 43.43
CA ASP A 33 -53.57 -17.91 43.76
C ASP A 33 -52.58 -17.27 42.79
N THR A 34 -53.01 -17.09 41.54
CA THR A 34 -52.22 -16.45 40.48
C THR A 34 -52.17 -14.94 40.68
N VAL A 35 -53.28 -14.32 41.10
CA VAL A 35 -53.34 -12.90 41.51
C VAL A 35 -52.47 -12.67 42.75
N ALA A 36 -52.57 -13.55 43.76
CA ALA A 36 -51.76 -13.48 44.96
C ALA A 36 -50.25 -13.61 44.66
N LYS A 37 -49.86 -14.55 43.77
CA LYS A 37 -48.46 -14.70 43.32
C LYS A 37 -47.96 -13.49 42.53
N ALA A 38 -48.80 -12.87 41.70
CA ALA A 38 -48.44 -11.66 40.96
C ALA A 38 -48.19 -10.46 41.89
N LEU A 39 -48.96 -10.35 42.99
CA LEU A 39 -48.79 -9.31 44.00
C LEU A 39 -47.58 -9.53 44.90
N ALA A 40 -47.27 -10.80 45.21
CA ALA A 40 -46.08 -11.13 46.00
C ALA A 40 -44.76 -10.92 45.25
N SER A 41 -44.78 -11.02 43.91
CA SER A 41 -43.59 -10.82 43.08
C SER A 41 -43.38 -9.34 42.77
N GLU A 42 -42.30 -8.73 43.28
CA GLU A 42 -41.91 -7.34 42.96
C GLU A 42 -41.27 -7.20 41.57
N THR A 43 -40.77 -8.30 41.00
CA THR A 43 -40.14 -8.32 39.68
C THR A 43 -41.03 -9.01 38.64
N PRO A 44 -40.95 -8.62 37.34
CA PRO A 44 -41.70 -9.28 36.28
C PRO A 44 -41.38 -10.79 36.18
N PRO A 45 -42.36 -11.64 35.88
CA PRO A 45 -42.13 -13.08 35.72
C PRO A 45 -41.17 -13.33 34.55
N ARG A 46 -40.06 -14.02 34.83
CA ARG A 46 -39.04 -14.40 33.84
C ARG A 46 -39.05 -15.90 33.64
N TYR A 47 -39.29 -16.36 32.42
CA TYR A 47 -39.14 -17.77 32.06
C TYR A 47 -37.65 -18.12 32.06
N VAL A 48 -37.25 -19.08 32.91
CA VAL A 48 -35.90 -19.63 32.94
C VAL A 48 -36.00 -21.13 32.71
N ARG A 49 -35.51 -21.60 31.57
CA ARG A 49 -35.31 -23.03 31.30
C ARG A 49 -33.91 -23.40 31.78
N ALA A 50 -33.78 -24.43 32.61
CA ALA A 50 -32.48 -25.02 32.89
C ALA A 50 -31.91 -25.57 31.56
N PRO A 51 -30.67 -25.21 31.17
CA PRO A 51 -30.11 -25.72 29.93
C PRO A 51 -29.96 -27.25 30.02
N ALA A 52 -30.39 -27.95 28.97
CA ALA A 52 -30.04 -29.34 28.79
C ALA A 52 -28.51 -29.42 28.57
N GLY A 53 -27.84 -30.32 29.28
CA GLY A 53 -26.38 -30.51 29.14
C GLY A 53 -25.98 -30.77 27.69
N SER A 54 -24.83 -30.24 27.29
CA SER A 54 -24.26 -30.42 25.97
C SER A 54 -23.33 -31.63 25.96
N LYS A 55 -23.30 -32.39 24.85
CA LYS A 55 -22.28 -33.43 24.61
C LYS A 55 -20.84 -32.90 24.69
N LEU A 56 -20.67 -31.58 24.58
CA LEU A 56 -19.37 -30.91 24.72
C LEU A 56 -18.92 -30.74 26.17
N ASP A 57 -19.85 -30.72 27.13
CA ASP A 57 -19.56 -30.35 28.52
C ASP A 57 -18.42 -31.17 29.17
N PRO A 58 -18.32 -32.50 28.97
CA PRO A 58 -17.19 -33.29 29.49
C PRO A 58 -15.83 -32.89 28.90
N PHE A 59 -15.79 -32.37 27.67
CA PHE A 59 -14.56 -32.06 26.94
C PHE A 59 -14.07 -30.62 27.14
N LYS A 60 -14.89 -29.74 27.74
CA LYS A 60 -14.56 -28.32 27.91
C LYS A 60 -13.25 -28.08 28.68
N ALA A 61 -13.05 -28.81 29.78
CA ALA A 61 -11.85 -28.70 30.60
C ALA A 61 -10.60 -29.19 29.84
N TRP A 62 -10.72 -30.32 29.15
CA TRP A 62 -9.65 -30.88 28.32
C TRP A 62 -9.27 -29.95 27.16
N ILE A 63 -10.26 -29.35 26.47
CA ILE A 63 -10.00 -28.34 25.41
C ILE A 63 -9.19 -27.17 25.98
N CYS A 64 -9.53 -26.69 27.18
CA CYS A 64 -8.79 -25.61 27.82
C CYS A 64 -7.36 -26.02 28.17
N GLU A 65 -7.13 -27.27 28.58
CA GLU A 65 -5.79 -27.80 28.84
C GLU A 65 -4.95 -27.87 27.57
N GLN A 66 -5.50 -28.40 26.48
CA GLN A 66 -4.81 -28.43 25.19
C GLN A 66 -4.47 -27.03 24.68
N LEU A 67 -5.39 -26.07 24.84
CA LEU A 67 -5.16 -24.67 24.48
C LEU A 67 -4.17 -23.96 25.42
N ARG A 68 -3.99 -24.40 26.67
CA ARG A 68 -2.90 -23.90 27.53
C ARG A 68 -1.55 -24.41 27.05
N ALA A 69 -1.47 -25.66 26.60
CA ALA A 69 -0.24 -26.26 26.09
C ALA A 69 0.17 -25.66 24.72
N ASP A 70 -0.79 -25.54 23.81
CA ASP A 70 -0.61 -24.88 22.51
C ASP A 70 -1.88 -24.09 22.12
N PRO A 71 -1.89 -22.76 22.30
CA PRO A 71 -3.01 -21.90 21.91
C PRO A 71 -3.29 -21.87 20.40
N THR A 72 -2.36 -22.34 19.56
CA THR A 72 -2.40 -22.25 18.09
C THR A 72 -2.89 -23.53 17.41
N ILE A 73 -2.99 -24.64 18.14
CA ILE A 73 -3.48 -25.94 17.64
C ILE A 73 -4.80 -25.80 16.87
N GLN A 74 -4.90 -26.38 15.67
CA GLN A 74 -6.09 -26.24 14.84
C GLN A 74 -7.32 -26.89 15.48
N ALA A 75 -8.50 -26.26 15.36
CA ALA A 75 -9.76 -26.77 15.93
C ALA A 75 -10.12 -28.17 15.38
N GLN A 76 -9.79 -28.44 14.11
CA GLN A 76 -9.92 -29.77 13.52
C GLN A 76 -9.09 -30.81 14.29
N ARG A 77 -7.81 -30.51 14.56
CA ARG A 77 -6.91 -31.42 15.26
C ARG A 77 -7.37 -31.68 16.70
N LEU A 78 -7.84 -30.65 17.40
CA LEU A 78 -8.45 -30.80 18.73
C LEU A 78 -9.68 -31.71 18.71
N ARG A 79 -10.49 -31.65 17.66
CA ARG A 79 -11.68 -32.47 17.53
C ARG A 79 -11.34 -33.93 17.19
N GLU A 80 -10.32 -34.18 16.39
CA GLU A 80 -9.78 -35.53 16.16
C GLU A 80 -9.32 -36.19 17.46
N LEU A 81 -8.50 -35.47 18.25
CA LEU A 81 -8.05 -35.92 19.56
C LEU A 81 -9.21 -36.11 20.55
N ALA A 82 -10.21 -35.23 20.54
CA ALA A 82 -11.42 -35.43 21.34
C ALA A 82 -12.22 -36.67 20.88
N GLY A 83 -12.24 -36.97 19.58
CA GLY A 83 -12.85 -38.16 19.02
C GLY A 83 -12.19 -39.45 19.50
N GLU A 84 -10.86 -39.47 19.58
CA GLU A 84 -10.09 -40.58 20.18
C GLU A 84 -10.45 -40.80 21.67
N LEU A 85 -10.87 -39.73 22.35
CA LEU A 85 -11.34 -39.74 23.75
C LEU A 85 -12.87 -39.96 23.88
N GLY A 86 -13.57 -40.30 22.79
CA GLY A 86 -15.00 -40.64 22.80
C GLY A 86 -15.96 -39.47 22.57
N TYR A 87 -15.51 -38.36 21.95
CA TYR A 87 -16.40 -37.25 21.61
C TYR A 87 -17.33 -37.58 20.42
N GLU A 88 -18.63 -37.67 20.69
CA GLU A 88 -19.68 -37.92 19.68
C GLU A 88 -20.53 -36.68 19.34
N GLY A 89 -20.05 -35.49 19.67
CA GLY A 89 -20.77 -34.24 19.41
C GLY A 89 -20.52 -33.67 18.01
N GLY A 90 -21.35 -32.70 17.61
CA GLY A 90 -21.23 -32.05 16.30
C GLY A 90 -19.98 -31.18 16.15
N LYS A 91 -19.52 -31.00 14.90
CA LYS A 91 -18.41 -30.09 14.55
C LYS A 91 -18.67 -28.66 15.01
N THR A 92 -19.85 -28.12 14.72
CA THR A 92 -20.20 -26.72 14.96
C THR A 92 -20.10 -26.35 16.44
N ILE A 93 -20.67 -27.17 17.33
CA ILE A 93 -20.65 -26.90 18.78
C ILE A 93 -19.21 -26.92 19.34
N PHE A 94 -18.36 -27.79 18.80
CA PHE A 94 -16.97 -27.91 19.21
C PHE A 94 -16.15 -26.69 18.73
N ASP A 95 -16.25 -26.38 17.44
CA ASP A 95 -15.50 -25.30 16.80
C ASP A 95 -15.91 -23.92 17.38
N ASP A 96 -17.20 -23.72 17.64
CA ASP A 96 -17.70 -22.48 18.23
C ASP A 96 -17.18 -22.29 19.66
N TYR A 97 -17.17 -23.35 20.47
CA TYR A 97 -16.61 -23.29 21.82
C TYR A 97 -15.10 -23.03 21.79
N VAL A 98 -14.35 -23.75 20.95
CA VAL A 98 -12.92 -23.50 20.75
C VAL A 98 -12.67 -22.06 20.31
N ARG A 99 -13.48 -21.52 19.39
CA ARG A 99 -13.41 -20.12 18.95
C ARG A 99 -13.69 -19.14 20.10
N GLU A 100 -14.64 -19.46 20.97
CA GLU A 100 -15.00 -18.65 22.13
C GLU A 100 -13.88 -18.62 23.19
N VAL A 101 -13.30 -19.78 23.52
CA VAL A 101 -12.34 -19.90 24.64
C VAL A 101 -10.89 -19.63 24.25
N ARG A 102 -10.49 -19.91 23.00
CA ARG A 102 -9.12 -19.72 22.51
C ARG A 102 -8.53 -18.32 22.76
N PRO A 103 -9.27 -17.21 22.60
CA PRO A 103 -8.76 -15.87 22.92
C PRO A 103 -8.31 -15.66 24.37
N ARG A 104 -8.69 -16.53 25.30
CA ARG A 104 -8.25 -16.48 26.72
C ARG A 104 -6.86 -17.09 26.93
N PHE A 105 -6.46 -18.01 26.05
CA PHE A 105 -5.18 -18.72 26.12
C PHE A 105 -4.12 -18.11 25.20
N LEU A 106 -4.55 -17.33 24.20
CA LEU A 106 -3.65 -16.49 23.44
C LEU A 106 -3.12 -15.37 24.36
N VAL A 107 -1.81 -15.33 24.57
CA VAL A 107 -1.14 -14.18 25.20
C VAL A 107 -1.50 -12.96 24.37
N ARG A 108 -2.37 -12.09 24.91
CA ARG A 108 -2.64 -10.80 24.30
C ARG A 108 -1.35 -10.02 24.33
N ARG A 109 -0.73 -9.82 23.16
CA ARG A 109 0.43 -8.95 23.03
C ARG A 109 0.06 -7.57 23.60
N THR A 110 0.67 -7.21 24.72
CA THR A 110 0.64 -5.85 25.25
C THR A 110 1.66 -5.03 24.44
N PHE A 111 1.25 -3.84 24.01
CA PHE A 111 2.08 -2.98 23.17
C PHE A 111 2.78 -1.96 24.06
N GLN A 112 4.12 -1.90 24.01
CA GLN A 112 4.87 -0.79 24.60
C GLN A 112 4.57 0.48 23.80
N ARG A 113 4.36 1.61 24.49
CA ARG A 113 4.14 2.91 23.82
C ARG A 113 5.49 3.41 23.30
N THR A 114 5.75 3.26 22.00
CA THR A 114 6.94 3.82 21.34
C THR A 114 6.97 5.33 21.53
N ILE A 115 8.01 5.85 22.17
CA ILE A 115 8.24 7.29 22.34
C ILE A 115 9.19 7.73 21.23
N TYR A 116 8.74 8.68 20.41
CA TYR A 116 9.55 9.25 19.33
C TYR A 116 10.24 10.52 19.83
N ARG A 117 11.50 10.74 19.44
CA ARG A 117 12.19 12.02 19.66
C ARG A 117 12.02 12.92 18.43
N PRO A 118 11.94 14.25 18.60
CA PRO A 118 11.86 15.18 17.48
C PRO A 118 13.05 15.03 16.52
N GLY A 119 12.76 14.92 15.22
CA GLY A 119 13.74 14.87 14.13
C GLY A 119 14.47 13.54 13.99
N GLU A 120 14.16 12.55 14.83
CA GLU A 120 14.90 11.29 14.87
C GLU A 120 14.51 10.38 13.70
N LEU A 121 13.21 10.09 13.55
CA LEU A 121 12.73 9.03 12.67
C LEU A 121 11.68 9.55 11.68
N VAL A 122 11.88 9.22 10.40
CA VAL A 122 10.84 9.23 9.38
C VAL A 122 10.62 7.80 8.95
N GLN A 123 9.39 7.33 9.09
CA GLN A 123 9.01 6.01 8.62
C GLN A 123 8.56 6.09 7.17
N CYS A 124 9.05 5.19 6.34
CA CYS A 124 8.71 5.08 4.94
C CYS A 124 8.08 3.71 4.64
N ASP A 125 7.18 3.70 3.66
CA ASP A 125 6.53 2.48 3.17
C ASP A 125 5.94 2.74 1.77
N LEU A 126 5.53 1.67 1.10
CA LEU A 126 4.82 1.71 -0.17
C LEU A 126 3.36 1.33 -0.01
N TRP A 127 2.49 2.22 -0.46
CA TRP A 127 1.07 1.94 -0.54
C TRP A 127 0.59 1.89 -1.98
N GLU A 128 -0.16 0.85 -2.33
CA GLU A 128 -0.78 0.72 -3.65
C GLU A 128 -2.21 1.29 -3.66
N PRO A 129 -2.51 2.32 -4.48
CA PRO A 129 -3.86 2.79 -4.72
C PRO A 129 -4.78 1.67 -5.26
N ARG A 130 -6.06 1.72 -4.91
CA ARG A 130 -7.04 0.71 -5.36
C ARG A 130 -7.33 0.82 -6.85
N GLU A 131 -7.46 2.05 -7.34
CA GLU A 131 -7.80 2.34 -8.72
C GLU A 131 -6.53 2.52 -9.56
N ALA A 132 -6.60 2.10 -10.81
CA ALA A 132 -5.55 2.36 -11.78
C ALA A 132 -5.58 3.84 -12.18
N ILE A 133 -4.40 4.43 -12.36
CA ILE A 133 -4.24 5.86 -12.65
C ILE A 133 -4.13 6.01 -14.18
N PRO A 134 -4.84 6.95 -14.81
CA PRO A 134 -4.66 7.26 -16.22
C PRO A 134 -3.22 7.70 -16.51
N VAL A 135 -2.63 7.15 -17.58
CA VAL A 135 -1.24 7.40 -17.98
C VAL A 135 -1.13 7.93 -19.41
N GLY A 136 -2.23 8.48 -19.92
CA GLY A 136 -2.36 8.95 -21.30
C GLY A 136 -2.70 7.84 -22.28
N HIS A 137 -2.94 8.21 -23.55
CA HIS A 137 -3.25 7.28 -24.66
C HIS A 137 -4.43 6.33 -24.40
N GLY A 138 -5.41 6.76 -23.60
CA GLY A 138 -6.55 5.92 -23.21
C GLY A 138 -6.20 4.75 -22.28
N GLN A 139 -4.98 4.72 -21.73
CA GLN A 139 -4.48 3.64 -20.88
C GLN A 139 -4.47 4.04 -19.40
N THR A 140 -4.56 3.03 -18.53
CA THR A 140 -4.39 3.16 -17.08
C THR A 140 -3.29 2.21 -16.58
N ARG A 141 -2.66 2.55 -15.47
CA ARG A 141 -1.63 1.72 -14.82
C ARG A 141 -1.76 1.76 -13.31
N ARG A 142 -1.52 0.61 -12.67
CA ARG A 142 -1.37 0.56 -11.21
C ARG A 142 -0.03 1.17 -10.83
N GLY A 143 -0.06 2.19 -9.98
CA GLY A 143 1.13 2.80 -9.40
C GLY A 143 1.27 2.44 -7.93
N TRP A 144 2.32 2.95 -7.30
CA TRP A 144 2.53 2.92 -5.87
C TRP A 144 2.78 4.33 -5.36
N VAL A 145 2.41 4.59 -4.13
CA VAL A 145 2.74 5.83 -3.44
C VAL A 145 3.81 5.50 -2.41
N VAL A 146 5.02 5.99 -2.63
CA VAL A 146 6.03 6.08 -1.57
C VAL A 146 5.48 7.05 -0.55
N THR A 147 5.34 6.59 0.68
CA THR A 147 4.81 7.40 1.78
C THR A 147 5.89 7.62 2.81
N ALA A 148 5.90 8.81 3.41
CA ALA A 148 6.75 9.14 4.54
C ALA A 148 5.89 9.74 5.65
N GLU A 149 6.03 9.20 6.87
CA GLU A 149 5.45 9.76 8.08
C GLU A 149 6.56 10.17 9.06
N VAL A 150 6.60 11.45 9.43
CA VAL A 150 7.49 11.94 10.49
C VAL A 150 6.95 11.46 11.83
N CYS A 151 7.69 10.58 12.51
CA CYS A 151 7.11 9.80 13.60
C CYS A 151 6.65 10.64 14.82
N TRP A 152 7.34 11.76 15.09
CA TRP A 152 7.01 12.63 16.23
C TRP A 152 5.92 13.65 15.88
N SER A 153 6.05 14.40 14.78
CA SER A 153 5.03 15.39 14.37
C SER A 153 3.78 14.79 13.72
N ARG A 154 3.84 13.55 13.20
CA ARG A 154 2.77 12.90 12.42
C ARG A 154 2.49 13.55 11.07
N VAL A 155 3.41 14.36 10.56
CA VAL A 155 3.30 14.87 9.19
C VAL A 155 3.45 13.71 8.21
N ILE A 156 2.53 13.65 7.25
CA ILE A 156 2.57 12.68 6.16
C ILE A 156 2.86 13.37 4.83
N ALA A 157 3.66 12.71 4.00
CA ALA A 157 3.93 13.07 2.62
C ALA A 157 3.85 11.83 1.73
N GLY A 158 3.65 12.02 0.42
CA GLY A 158 3.60 10.91 -0.51
C GLY A 158 4.05 11.28 -1.92
N ALA A 159 4.58 10.30 -2.64
CA ALA A 159 5.07 10.44 -4.01
C ALA A 159 4.60 9.25 -4.86
N LEU A 160 3.89 9.53 -5.95
CA LEU A 160 3.45 8.52 -6.91
C LEU A 160 4.62 8.02 -7.77
N VAL A 161 4.76 6.70 -7.89
CA VAL A 161 5.75 6.01 -8.71
C VAL A 161 5.11 4.82 -9.45
N PHE A 162 5.71 4.37 -10.56
CA PHE A 162 5.18 3.26 -11.39
C PHE A 162 6.12 2.05 -11.52
N SER A 163 7.17 2.00 -10.70
CA SER A 163 7.99 0.81 -10.45
C SER A 163 8.30 0.69 -8.96
N LYS A 164 8.58 -0.55 -8.54
CA LYS A 164 9.16 -0.86 -7.24
C LYS A 164 10.67 -1.06 -7.30
N GLU A 165 11.31 -0.64 -8.38
CA GLU A 165 12.77 -0.60 -8.48
C GLU A 165 13.34 0.51 -7.59
N ALA A 166 14.56 0.32 -7.09
CA ALA A 166 15.22 1.27 -6.18
C ALA A 166 15.26 2.71 -6.73
N PRO A 167 15.63 2.98 -8.01
CA PRO A 167 15.58 4.32 -8.60
C PRO A 167 14.26 5.07 -8.38
N ASP A 168 13.13 4.42 -8.67
CA ASP A 168 11.81 5.03 -8.58
C ASP A 168 11.40 5.23 -7.11
N ILE A 169 11.68 4.25 -6.22
CA ILE A 169 11.37 4.37 -4.79
C ILE A 169 12.21 5.48 -4.13
N LEU A 170 13.52 5.52 -4.40
CA LEU A 170 14.44 6.50 -3.81
C LEU A 170 14.11 7.92 -4.28
N TRP A 171 13.71 8.09 -5.54
CA TRP A 171 13.16 9.36 -6.01
C TRP A 171 11.95 9.77 -5.17
N GLY A 172 11.03 8.84 -4.90
CA GLY A 172 9.85 9.09 -4.09
C GLY A 172 10.20 9.48 -2.64
N VAL A 173 11.21 8.84 -2.04
CA VAL A 173 11.74 9.22 -0.72
C VAL A 173 12.30 10.65 -0.76
N GLY A 174 13.10 10.98 -1.77
CA GLY A 174 13.64 12.32 -1.97
C GLY A 174 12.53 13.37 -2.03
N ARG A 175 11.52 13.16 -2.87
CA ARG A 175 10.34 14.04 -2.97
C ARG A 175 9.62 14.19 -1.62
N CYS A 176 9.43 13.10 -0.88
CA CYS A 176 8.83 13.16 0.46
C CYS A 176 9.66 14.00 1.43
N LEU A 177 10.99 13.87 1.42
CA LEU A 177 11.90 14.67 2.23
C LEU A 177 11.87 16.16 1.86
N GLU A 178 11.75 16.48 0.57
CA GLU A 178 11.51 17.87 0.11
C GLU A 178 10.20 18.44 0.66
N ARG A 179 9.12 17.66 0.65
CA ARG A 179 7.83 18.07 1.22
C ARG A 179 7.90 18.28 2.73
N ILE A 180 8.68 17.47 3.43
CA ILE A 180 8.96 17.64 4.88
C ILE A 180 9.85 18.88 5.10
N GLY A 181 10.75 19.17 4.16
CA GLY A 181 11.61 20.35 4.17
C GLY A 181 12.85 20.23 5.06
N ALA A 182 13.21 19.01 5.49
CA ALA A 182 14.38 18.73 6.32
C ALA A 182 14.73 17.24 6.30
N LEU A 183 15.96 16.91 6.72
CA LEU A 183 16.48 15.54 6.81
C LEU A 183 16.41 15.01 8.25
N PRO A 184 15.83 13.81 8.47
CA PRO A 184 15.82 13.16 9.78
C PRO A 184 17.20 12.60 10.14
N GLN A 185 17.34 12.10 11.36
CA GLN A 185 18.52 11.31 11.74
C GLN A 185 18.50 9.95 11.02
N ARG A 186 17.34 9.29 10.96
CA ARG A 186 17.20 7.98 10.32
C ARG A 186 15.90 7.81 9.53
N LEU A 187 15.98 7.11 8.41
CA LEU A 187 14.84 6.56 7.70
C LEU A 187 14.52 5.16 8.22
N VAL A 188 13.24 4.88 8.47
CA VAL A 188 12.77 3.57 8.91
C VAL A 188 12.04 2.90 7.76
N TRP A 189 12.50 1.72 7.37
CA TRP A 189 11.90 0.90 6.32
C TRP A 189 11.62 -0.50 6.85
N ASP A 190 10.63 -1.19 6.27
CA ASP A 190 10.53 -2.63 6.41
C ASP A 190 11.47 -3.34 5.41
N ARG A 191 11.33 -4.65 5.29
CA ARG A 191 12.11 -5.46 4.34
C ARG A 191 11.58 -5.36 2.91
N GLU A 192 11.25 -4.15 2.45
CA GLU A 192 10.82 -3.88 1.07
C GLU A 192 11.92 -4.32 0.09
N GLY A 193 11.52 -5.00 -0.99
CA GLY A 193 12.44 -5.78 -1.82
C GLY A 193 13.57 -4.98 -2.49
N ALA A 194 13.33 -3.72 -2.84
CA ALA A 194 14.33 -2.85 -3.45
C ALA A 194 15.15 -2.02 -2.46
N ILE A 195 14.74 -2.00 -1.19
CA ILE A 195 15.40 -1.22 -0.13
C ILE A 195 16.25 -2.12 0.75
N ALA A 196 15.64 -3.20 1.26
CA ALA A 196 16.32 -4.12 2.15
C ALA A 196 15.83 -5.57 1.97
N PRO A 197 16.11 -6.20 0.82
CA PRO A 197 15.76 -7.59 0.60
C PRO A 197 16.39 -8.47 1.70
N ALA A 198 15.60 -9.39 2.24
CA ALA A 198 15.97 -10.23 3.38
C ALA A 198 16.37 -9.49 4.67
N GLY A 199 16.24 -8.16 4.73
CA GLY A 199 16.59 -7.33 5.90
C GLY A 199 17.94 -6.64 5.80
N ARG A 200 18.68 -6.83 4.69
CA ARG A 200 19.94 -6.13 4.42
C ARG A 200 19.71 -5.03 3.40
N ALA A 201 20.07 -3.80 3.76
CA ALA A 201 19.99 -2.64 2.87
C ALA A 201 20.76 -2.87 1.56
N THR A 202 20.17 -2.48 0.43
CA THR A 202 20.81 -2.50 -0.90
C THR A 202 21.87 -1.42 -1.01
N ASP A 203 22.83 -1.61 -1.92
CA ASP A 203 23.91 -0.64 -2.15
C ASP A 203 23.34 0.69 -2.66
N GLU A 204 22.31 0.69 -3.51
CA GLU A 204 21.66 1.91 -3.96
C GLU A 204 21.01 2.69 -2.81
N PHE A 205 20.33 2.01 -1.89
CA PHE A 205 19.72 2.67 -0.72
C PHE A 205 20.79 3.21 0.24
N VAL A 206 21.84 2.44 0.51
CA VAL A 206 22.97 2.88 1.34
C VAL A 206 23.67 4.09 0.73
N ALA A 207 23.90 4.09 -0.58
CA ALA A 207 24.51 5.21 -1.29
C ALA A 207 23.64 6.47 -1.23
N PHE A 208 22.32 6.32 -1.41
CA PHE A 208 21.36 7.42 -1.27
C PHE A 208 21.38 8.02 0.15
N CYS A 209 21.31 7.16 1.17
CA CYS A 209 21.44 7.56 2.57
C CYS A 209 22.77 8.25 2.86
N GLY A 210 23.88 7.73 2.34
CA GLY A 210 25.22 8.30 2.49
C GLY A 210 25.34 9.71 1.89
N GLN A 211 24.79 9.94 0.69
CA GLN A 211 24.80 11.26 0.05
C GLN A 211 23.98 12.30 0.81
N LEU A 212 22.88 11.90 1.45
CA LEU A 212 22.09 12.75 2.36
C LEU A 212 22.68 12.82 3.78
N GLY A 213 23.66 11.96 4.09
CA GLY A 213 24.17 11.75 5.44
C GLY A 213 23.13 11.20 6.41
N VAL A 214 22.03 10.59 5.96
CA VAL A 214 20.93 10.07 6.80
C VAL A 214 21.16 8.61 7.14
N GLY A 215 20.98 8.22 8.40
CA GLY A 215 21.05 6.81 8.80
C GLY A 215 19.80 6.03 8.39
N TRP A 216 19.79 4.72 8.63
CA TRP A 216 18.60 3.90 8.36
C TRP A 216 18.37 2.86 9.45
N VAL A 217 17.12 2.41 9.55
CA VAL A 217 16.68 1.30 10.39
C VAL A 217 15.82 0.39 9.53
N ILE A 218 16.20 -0.88 9.41
CA ILE A 218 15.40 -1.90 8.74
C ILE A 218 14.67 -2.73 9.79
N LEU A 219 13.35 -2.75 9.71
CA LEU A 219 12.50 -3.50 10.65
C LEU A 219 12.52 -5.00 10.35
N ASP A 220 12.36 -5.80 11.41
CA ASP A 220 12.20 -7.24 11.28
C ASP A 220 10.82 -7.64 10.74
N ARG A 221 10.73 -8.85 10.17
CA ARG A 221 9.45 -9.38 9.68
C ARG A 221 8.47 -9.52 10.82
N GLY A 222 7.31 -8.88 10.70
CA GLY A 222 6.23 -8.98 11.68
C GLY A 222 6.39 -8.07 12.90
N ASP A 223 7.30 -7.10 12.87
CA ASP A 223 7.36 -6.04 13.88
C ASP A 223 6.24 -5.00 13.67
N ALA A 224 5.03 -5.40 14.03
CA ALA A 224 3.85 -4.53 14.01
C ALA A 224 3.95 -3.35 15.01
N GLN A 225 4.86 -3.42 16.00
CA GLN A 225 4.99 -2.38 17.03
C GLN A 225 5.63 -1.12 16.46
N ALA A 226 6.67 -1.27 15.63
CA ALA A 226 7.27 -0.17 14.89
C ALA A 226 6.38 0.31 13.73
N LYS A 227 5.60 -0.58 13.11
CA LYS A 227 4.86 -0.28 11.86
C LYS A 227 3.49 0.40 12.05
N GLY A 228 2.89 0.36 13.25
CA GLY A 228 1.48 0.71 13.47
C GLY A 228 1.08 2.18 13.27
N ALA A 229 2.03 3.11 13.16
CA ALA A 229 1.77 4.50 12.79
C ALA A 229 1.35 4.61 11.33
N LEU A 230 2.23 4.13 10.46
CA LEU A 230 2.11 4.28 9.02
C LEU A 230 1.01 3.37 8.44
N GLU A 231 0.74 2.20 9.03
CA GLU A 231 -0.43 1.39 8.69
C GLU A 231 -1.77 2.13 8.90
N ARG A 232 -1.86 2.95 9.96
CA ARG A 232 -3.04 3.79 10.20
C ARG A 232 -3.11 4.92 9.18
N SER A 233 -1.97 5.52 8.84
CA SER A 233 -1.87 6.54 7.79
C SER A 233 -2.28 6.01 6.42
N HIS A 234 -1.85 4.80 6.03
CA HIS A 234 -2.30 4.14 4.80
C HIS A 234 -3.80 3.85 4.81
N ARG A 235 -4.33 3.37 5.93
CA ARG A 235 -5.78 3.16 6.08
C ARG A 235 -6.54 4.47 5.89
N PHE A 236 -6.02 5.57 6.45
CA PHE A 236 -6.59 6.90 6.32
C PHE A 236 -6.49 7.45 4.88
N MET A 237 -5.36 7.28 4.21
CA MET A 237 -5.23 7.62 2.78
C MET A 237 -6.25 6.82 1.93
N ARG A 238 -6.36 5.51 2.16
CA ARG A 238 -7.33 4.66 1.45
C ARG A 238 -8.78 5.07 1.68
N SER A 239 -9.14 5.52 2.88
CA SER A 239 -10.52 5.88 3.22
C SER A 239 -10.88 7.34 2.99
N ASN A 240 -9.90 8.25 2.88
CA ASN A 240 -10.14 9.70 2.83
C ASN A 240 -9.53 10.39 1.61
N PHE A 241 -8.41 9.89 1.09
CA PHE A 241 -7.79 10.44 -0.12
C PHE A 241 -8.40 9.84 -1.39
N LEU A 242 -8.53 8.52 -1.51
CA LEU A 242 -9.02 7.95 -2.79
C LEU A 242 -10.51 8.17 -3.08
N PRO A 243 -11.45 7.94 -2.15
CA PRO A 243 -12.86 7.84 -2.51
C PRO A 243 -13.42 9.13 -3.14
N GLY A 244 -14.10 8.99 -4.29
CA GLY A 244 -14.76 10.09 -5.00
C GLY A 244 -13.83 11.02 -5.78
N ARG A 245 -12.52 10.73 -5.84
CA ARG A 245 -11.59 11.46 -6.71
C ARG A 245 -11.45 10.78 -8.06
N THR A 246 -11.27 11.59 -9.08
CA THR A 246 -10.83 11.16 -10.41
C THR A 246 -9.51 11.84 -10.72
N PHE A 247 -8.69 11.17 -11.52
CA PHE A 247 -7.36 11.65 -11.88
C PHE A 247 -7.24 11.72 -13.39
N ALA A 248 -6.77 12.84 -13.94
CA ALA A 248 -6.59 13.02 -15.38
C ALA A 248 -5.30 12.33 -15.88
N ASN A 249 -4.24 12.36 -15.07
CA ASN A 249 -2.91 11.84 -15.38
C ASN A 249 -2.08 11.71 -14.09
N PRO A 250 -0.83 11.21 -14.14
CA PRO A 250 0.00 11.07 -12.94
C PRO A 250 0.31 12.39 -12.24
N THR A 251 0.49 13.47 -13.00
CA THR A 251 0.76 14.80 -12.44
C THR A 251 -0.44 15.31 -11.64
N ASP A 252 -1.66 15.17 -12.16
CA ASP A 252 -2.89 15.52 -11.46
C ASP A 252 -3.07 14.69 -10.18
N PHE A 253 -2.80 13.38 -10.23
CA PHE A 253 -2.79 12.55 -9.02
C PHE A 253 -1.83 13.10 -7.95
N GLN A 254 -0.59 13.43 -8.35
CA GLN A 254 0.40 13.94 -7.43
C GLN A 254 0.01 15.31 -6.85
N LEU A 255 -0.52 16.23 -7.66
CA LEU A 255 -0.99 17.54 -7.20
C LEU A 255 -2.15 17.41 -6.21
N GLN A 256 -3.12 16.52 -6.49
CA GLN A 256 -4.21 16.25 -5.58
C GLN A 256 -3.74 15.60 -4.28
N LEU A 257 -2.75 14.71 -4.34
CA LEU A 257 -2.13 14.10 -3.17
C LEU A 257 -1.42 15.15 -2.31
N ASP A 258 -0.62 16.03 -2.92
CA ASP A 258 0.08 17.11 -2.21
C ASP A 258 -0.91 18.05 -1.52
N GLY A 259 -1.93 18.52 -2.25
CA GLY A 259 -2.96 19.39 -1.68
C GLY A 259 -3.84 18.70 -0.63
N TRP A 260 -3.99 17.38 -0.69
CA TRP A 260 -4.64 16.61 0.39
C TRP A 260 -3.74 16.51 1.62
N CYS A 261 -2.47 16.13 1.46
CA CYS A 261 -1.48 16.06 2.52
C CYS A 261 -1.38 17.40 3.26
N ASP A 262 -1.32 18.51 2.53
CA ASP A 262 -1.28 19.86 3.13
C ASP A 262 -2.50 20.11 4.02
N ARG A 263 -3.70 19.83 3.52
CA ARG A 263 -4.93 20.01 4.32
C ARG A 263 -4.99 19.12 5.56
N VAL A 264 -4.59 17.84 5.47
CA VAL A 264 -4.68 16.93 6.62
C VAL A 264 -3.59 17.19 7.65
N ASN A 265 -2.40 17.61 7.22
CA ASN A 265 -1.32 18.01 8.12
C ASN A 265 -1.65 19.29 8.90
N TRP A 266 -2.61 20.11 8.43
CA TRP A 266 -3.14 21.28 9.13
C TRP A 266 -4.33 20.99 10.06
N ARG A 267 -4.80 19.73 10.16
CA ARG A 267 -5.87 19.33 11.08
C ARG A 267 -5.30 18.85 12.41
N VAL A 268 -6.04 19.04 13.49
CA VAL A 268 -5.66 18.48 14.81
C VAL A 268 -5.61 16.96 14.73
N HIS A 269 -4.44 16.38 15.00
CA HIS A 269 -4.25 14.95 14.95
C HIS A 269 -4.63 14.29 16.28
N ARG A 270 -5.54 13.30 16.23
CA ARG A 270 -6.17 12.70 17.42
C ARG A 270 -5.18 12.17 18.48
N THR A 271 -4.06 11.58 18.05
CA THR A 271 -3.10 10.95 18.97
C THR A 271 -2.22 11.97 19.70
N ILE A 272 -1.80 13.03 19.01
CA ILE A 272 -0.89 14.05 19.57
C ILE A 272 -1.63 15.27 20.10
N ARG A 273 -2.93 15.43 19.77
CA ARG A 273 -3.80 16.57 20.15
C ARG A 273 -3.27 17.94 19.71
N GLU A 274 -2.42 17.94 18.69
CA GLU A 274 -1.80 19.12 18.09
C GLU A 274 -1.94 19.05 16.56
N VAL A 275 -1.63 20.15 15.88
CA VAL A 275 -1.57 20.21 14.42
C VAL A 275 -0.20 19.72 13.93
N PRO A 276 -0.12 18.62 13.14
CA PRO A 276 1.14 18.08 12.64
C PRO A 276 2.05 19.11 11.97
N ALA A 277 1.49 19.97 11.10
CA ALA A 277 2.26 20.99 10.40
C ALA A 277 2.88 22.04 11.34
N GLN A 278 2.19 22.42 12.42
CA GLN A 278 2.75 23.33 13.43
C GLN A 278 3.85 22.64 14.23
N ARG A 279 3.61 21.40 14.63
CA ARG A 279 4.57 20.57 15.36
C ARG A 279 5.85 20.31 14.54
N LEU A 280 5.71 20.09 13.24
CA LEU A 280 6.84 19.95 12.32
C LEU A 280 7.71 21.21 12.27
N ARG A 281 7.14 22.43 12.39
CA ARG A 281 7.95 23.66 12.41
C ARG A 281 8.98 23.64 13.54
N THR A 282 8.55 23.26 14.74
CA THR A 282 9.44 23.08 15.90
C THR A 282 10.37 21.88 15.72
N GLU A 283 9.88 20.78 15.14
CA GLU A 283 10.70 19.60 14.90
C GLU A 283 11.87 19.86 13.94
N ARG A 284 11.65 20.69 12.91
CA ARG A 284 12.67 21.02 11.91
C ARG A 284 13.91 21.69 12.51
N GLU A 285 13.80 22.37 13.64
CA GLU A 285 14.95 22.93 14.38
C GLU A 285 15.90 21.85 14.92
N ARG A 286 15.42 20.60 15.04
CA ARG A 286 16.20 19.43 15.47
C ARG A 286 16.63 18.55 14.30
N MET A 287 16.24 18.89 13.07
CA MET A 287 16.56 18.17 11.84
C MET A 287 17.68 18.88 11.09
N ARG A 288 18.28 18.18 10.13
CA ARG A 288 19.29 18.79 9.26
C ARG A 288 18.65 19.46 8.05
N PRO A 289 19.28 20.49 7.48
CA PRO A 289 18.80 21.09 6.24
C PRO A 289 18.87 20.10 5.09
N LEU A 290 18.00 20.29 4.09
CA LEU A 290 18.11 19.60 2.81
C LEU A 290 19.37 20.11 2.07
N PRO A 291 20.04 19.25 1.28
CA PRO A 291 21.06 19.72 0.35
C PRO A 291 20.42 20.59 -0.74
N VAL A 292 21.25 21.37 -1.44
CA VAL A 292 20.81 22.18 -2.59
C VAL A 292 20.21 21.30 -3.69
N TRP A 293 20.79 20.12 -3.89
CA TRP A 293 20.33 19.12 -4.84
C TRP A 293 20.19 17.78 -4.12
N LEU A 294 19.05 17.10 -4.33
CA LEU A 294 18.90 15.72 -3.90
C LEU A 294 19.85 14.79 -4.67
N PRO A 295 20.20 13.63 -4.12
CA PRO A 295 20.92 12.59 -4.82
C PRO A 295 20.28 12.25 -6.17
N ASP A 296 21.11 12.01 -7.18
CA ASP A 296 20.64 11.50 -8.46
C ASP A 296 20.20 10.04 -8.29
N THR A 297 18.91 9.80 -8.51
CA THR A 297 18.29 8.47 -8.41
C THR A 297 17.97 7.87 -9.77
N ASP A 298 18.43 8.49 -10.86
CA ASP A 298 18.06 8.04 -12.19
C ASP A 298 18.66 6.67 -12.53
N ARG A 299 17.87 5.85 -13.22
CA ARG A 299 18.32 4.55 -13.71
C ARG A 299 19.27 4.77 -14.90
N ARG A 300 20.49 4.24 -14.79
CA ARG A 300 21.54 4.38 -15.80
C ARG A 300 21.98 3.03 -16.33
N HIS A 301 22.10 2.91 -17.65
CA HIS A 301 22.67 1.73 -18.30
C HIS A 301 23.23 2.09 -19.68
N VAL A 302 24.19 1.32 -20.16
CA VAL A 302 24.82 1.54 -21.46
C VAL A 302 24.19 0.64 -22.50
N VAL A 303 23.82 1.22 -23.65
CA VAL A 303 23.34 0.46 -24.81
C VAL A 303 24.15 0.82 -26.05
N ARG A 304 24.31 -0.15 -26.97
CA ARG A 304 24.80 0.11 -28.31
C ARG A 304 23.61 0.48 -29.18
N VAL A 305 23.63 1.65 -29.83
CA VAL A 305 22.51 2.12 -30.65
C VAL A 305 22.27 1.12 -31.79
N PRO A 306 21.08 0.49 -31.88
CA PRO A 306 20.78 -0.48 -32.93
C PRO A 306 20.64 0.18 -34.30
N GLN A 307 20.62 -0.62 -35.37
CA GLN A 307 20.39 -0.12 -36.73
C GLN A 307 19.00 0.53 -36.89
N GLN A 308 18.00 0.02 -36.17
CA GLN A 308 16.75 0.71 -35.91
C GLN A 308 16.96 1.48 -34.62
N PRO A 309 17.22 2.81 -34.66
CA PRO A 309 17.78 3.52 -33.51
C PRO A 309 16.67 3.83 -32.50
N TYR A 310 16.28 2.84 -31.72
CA TYR A 310 15.30 2.94 -30.64
C TYR A 310 15.84 2.26 -29.39
N VAL A 311 15.51 2.82 -28.22
CA VAL A 311 15.72 2.20 -26.91
C VAL A 311 14.38 1.90 -26.27
N ARG A 312 14.22 0.69 -25.74
CA ARG A 312 12.98 0.28 -25.07
C ARG A 312 13.04 0.55 -23.57
N ILE A 313 12.15 1.41 -23.07
CA ILE A 313 12.00 1.75 -21.65
C ILE A 313 10.53 1.60 -21.26
N ASP A 314 10.25 0.90 -20.16
CA ASP A 314 8.89 0.73 -19.58
C ASP A 314 7.80 0.25 -20.57
N ARG A 315 8.17 -0.60 -21.53
CA ARG A 315 7.34 -1.15 -22.63
C ARG A 315 7.07 -0.16 -23.78
N ASN A 316 7.78 0.96 -23.84
CA ASN A 316 7.72 1.92 -24.95
C ASN A 316 9.07 2.01 -25.67
N ASP A 317 9.04 2.34 -26.95
CA ASP A 317 10.22 2.52 -27.78
C ASP A 317 10.49 4.02 -27.98
N TYR A 318 11.69 4.47 -27.64
CA TYR A 318 12.12 5.87 -27.75
C TYR A 318 13.22 6.00 -28.80
N SER A 319 13.00 6.85 -29.80
CA SER A 319 14.00 7.04 -30.86
C SER A 319 15.30 7.65 -30.34
N ILE A 320 16.41 7.21 -30.91
CA ILE A 320 17.75 7.75 -30.74
C ILE A 320 18.18 8.36 -32.08
N ASP A 321 18.98 9.41 -32.05
CA ASP A 321 19.50 10.02 -33.28
C ASP A 321 20.24 8.97 -34.14
N PRO A 322 19.80 8.74 -35.40
CA PRO A 322 20.38 7.75 -36.30
C PRO A 322 21.87 7.97 -36.59
N ARG A 323 22.41 9.18 -36.43
CA ARG A 323 23.85 9.48 -36.60
C ARG A 323 24.72 8.66 -35.65
N PHE A 324 24.15 8.22 -34.54
CA PHE A 324 24.87 7.45 -33.52
C PHE A 324 24.66 5.93 -33.64
N ALA A 325 24.01 5.44 -34.71
CA ALA A 325 23.85 4.00 -34.95
C ALA A 325 25.20 3.25 -34.85
N GLY A 326 25.25 2.21 -34.03
CA GLY A 326 26.46 1.45 -33.74
C GLY A 326 27.38 2.02 -32.65
N ARG A 327 27.18 3.26 -32.18
CA ARG A 327 27.92 3.84 -31.04
C ARG A 327 27.33 3.38 -29.70
N ARG A 328 28.09 3.54 -28.62
CA ARG A 328 27.61 3.29 -27.25
C ARG A 328 27.09 4.58 -26.62
N VAL A 329 25.90 4.52 -26.04
CA VAL A 329 25.26 5.63 -25.33
C VAL A 329 24.94 5.22 -23.89
N GLU A 330 25.13 6.12 -22.93
CA GLU A 330 24.54 6.00 -21.59
C GLU A 330 23.10 6.47 -21.67
N VAL A 331 22.16 5.59 -21.31
CA VAL A 331 20.75 5.90 -21.18
C VAL A 331 20.48 6.23 -19.72
N ARG A 332 19.90 7.41 -19.48
CA ARG A 332 19.48 7.91 -18.18
C ARG A 332 17.96 8.03 -18.17
N VAL A 333 17.31 7.37 -17.21
CA VAL A 333 15.86 7.33 -17.06
C VAL A 333 15.47 7.91 -15.71
N SER A 334 14.86 9.09 -15.72
CA SER A 334 14.29 9.75 -14.53
C SER A 334 12.80 9.44 -14.40
N GLN A 335 12.09 10.04 -13.44
CA GLN A 335 10.61 9.95 -13.42
C GLN A 335 9.94 10.58 -14.62
N ASN A 336 10.57 11.60 -15.22
CA ASN A 336 9.93 12.46 -16.21
C ASN A 336 10.53 12.28 -17.59
N GLU A 337 11.78 11.83 -17.71
CA GLU A 337 12.52 11.89 -18.97
C GLU A 337 13.33 10.61 -19.22
N VAL A 338 13.49 10.30 -20.50
CA VAL A 338 14.46 9.33 -21.03
C VAL A 338 15.47 10.11 -21.86
N MET A 339 16.72 10.10 -21.44
CA MET A 339 17.82 10.73 -22.15
C MET A 339 18.86 9.69 -22.54
N ALA A 340 19.55 9.89 -23.66
CA ALA A 340 20.73 9.12 -24.01
C ALA A 340 21.86 10.07 -24.39
N ALA A 341 23.06 9.83 -23.90
CA ALA A 341 24.27 10.59 -24.25
C ALA A 341 25.37 9.65 -24.74
N VAL A 342 26.08 10.04 -25.81
CA VAL A 342 27.14 9.21 -26.38
C VAL A 342 28.35 9.18 -25.44
N LEU A 343 28.86 7.99 -25.12
CA LEU A 343 29.88 7.82 -24.07
C LEU A 343 31.25 8.45 -24.39
N ASP A 344 31.62 8.50 -25.66
CA ASP A 344 32.94 8.96 -26.11
C ASP A 344 32.99 10.48 -26.32
N THR A 345 31.86 11.12 -26.59
CA THR A 345 31.75 12.51 -27.03
C THR A 345 30.88 13.36 -26.11
N GLY A 346 30.04 12.74 -25.27
CA GLY A 346 29.08 13.43 -24.42
C GLY A 346 27.90 14.05 -25.17
N GLU A 347 27.82 13.89 -26.50
CA GLU A 347 26.74 14.43 -27.31
C GLU A 347 25.38 13.83 -26.91
N LEU A 348 24.35 14.68 -26.82
CA LEU A 348 22.99 14.23 -26.53
C LEU A 348 22.43 13.47 -27.74
N ALA A 349 22.16 12.19 -27.56
CA ALA A 349 21.64 11.29 -28.58
C ALA A 349 20.11 11.23 -28.62
N CYS A 350 19.45 11.45 -27.48
CA CYS A 350 18.00 11.73 -27.44
C CYS A 350 17.57 12.35 -26.11
N ARG A 351 16.40 12.98 -26.12
CA ARG A 351 15.67 13.43 -24.94
C ARG A 351 14.18 13.32 -25.20
N HIS A 352 13.50 12.46 -24.43
CA HIS A 352 12.05 12.21 -24.54
C HIS A 352 11.36 12.35 -23.19
N GLN A 353 10.10 12.76 -23.19
CA GLN A 353 9.24 12.61 -22.01
C GLN A 353 9.00 11.12 -21.75
N ARG A 354 9.25 10.66 -20.52
CA ARG A 354 8.94 9.30 -20.06
C ARG A 354 7.43 9.12 -20.03
N SER A 355 6.96 7.99 -20.55
CA SER A 355 5.55 7.62 -20.59
C SER A 355 5.36 6.31 -19.82
N PHE A 356 4.31 6.28 -18.99
CA PHE A 356 3.94 5.09 -18.20
C PHE A 356 2.83 4.27 -18.85
N ALA A 357 2.26 4.73 -19.98
CA ALA A 357 1.50 3.91 -20.91
C ALA A 357 2.40 2.82 -21.52
N GLY A 358 1.85 1.87 -22.27
CA GLY A 358 2.61 0.79 -22.87
C GLY A 358 2.37 0.64 -24.36
N ALA A 359 3.33 -0.04 -25.03
CA ALA A 359 3.28 -0.39 -26.44
C ALA A 359 3.19 0.83 -27.38
N LEU A 360 3.86 1.92 -27.01
CA LEU A 360 3.95 3.14 -27.81
C LEU A 360 5.36 3.32 -28.38
N THR A 361 5.43 4.02 -29.51
CA THR A 361 6.68 4.42 -30.15
C THR A 361 6.75 5.94 -30.21
N PHE A 362 7.80 6.50 -29.62
CA PHE A 362 8.05 7.94 -29.57
C PHE A 362 9.22 8.28 -30.51
N THR A 363 8.89 8.87 -31.65
CA THR A 363 9.85 9.29 -32.67
C THR A 363 10.02 10.80 -32.64
N ASP A 364 11.24 11.27 -32.38
CA ASP A 364 11.57 12.69 -32.50
C ASP A 364 11.56 13.07 -33.99
N PRO A 365 10.85 14.14 -34.39
CA PRO A 365 10.85 14.62 -35.78
C PRO A 365 12.26 14.87 -36.34
N ALA A 366 13.21 15.32 -35.52
CA ALA A 366 14.61 15.51 -35.93
C ALA A 366 15.29 14.17 -36.27
N HIS A 367 15.03 13.13 -35.48
CA HIS A 367 15.56 11.78 -35.75
C HIS A 367 14.97 11.20 -37.03
N GLN A 368 13.67 11.38 -37.27
CA GLN A 368 13.02 10.94 -38.50
C GLN A 368 13.60 11.67 -39.73
N THR A 369 13.76 12.98 -39.65
CA THR A 369 14.36 13.80 -40.71
C THR A 369 15.79 13.35 -41.02
N GLU A 370 16.59 13.07 -40.00
CA GLU A 370 17.96 12.60 -40.17
C GLU A 370 18.02 11.19 -40.79
N LEU A 371 17.11 10.30 -40.40
CA LEU A 371 17.00 8.97 -41.02
C LEU A 371 16.68 9.07 -42.52
N GLU A 372 15.78 9.97 -42.90
CA GLU A 372 15.43 10.24 -44.30
C GLU A 372 16.61 10.82 -45.08
N ARG A 373 17.37 11.76 -44.50
CA ARG A 373 18.60 12.31 -45.08
C ARG A 373 19.64 11.23 -45.34
N GLN A 374 19.87 10.34 -44.37
CA GLN A 374 20.80 9.22 -44.54
C GLN A 374 20.34 8.24 -45.63
N ARG A 375 19.04 7.96 -45.72
CA ARG A 375 18.47 7.13 -46.80
C ARG A 375 18.65 7.78 -48.17
N ALA A 376 18.42 9.08 -48.30
CA ALA A 376 18.62 9.81 -49.55
C ALA A 376 20.09 9.79 -49.99
N ARG A 377 21.04 10.04 -49.07
CA ARG A 377 22.49 9.93 -49.35
C ARG A 377 22.89 8.53 -49.81
N ARG A 378 22.32 7.48 -49.21
CA ARG A 378 22.56 6.09 -49.64
C ARG A 378 22.05 5.84 -51.05
N ARG A 379 20.87 6.35 -51.41
CA ARG A 379 20.30 6.21 -52.77
C ARG A 379 21.18 6.91 -53.81
N GLN A 380 21.58 8.16 -53.57
CA GLN A 380 22.48 8.91 -54.46
C GLN A 380 23.81 8.20 -54.68
N ARG A 381 24.37 7.55 -53.64
CA ARG A 381 25.60 6.77 -53.77
C ARG A 381 25.46 5.53 -54.66
N HIS A 382 24.24 5.01 -54.87
CA HIS A 382 23.98 3.89 -55.77
C HIS A 382 23.65 4.35 -57.20
N GLU A 383 23.30 5.62 -57.40
CA GLU A 383 23.18 6.26 -58.71
C GLU A 383 24.56 6.75 -59.21
N VAL A 384 25.58 5.89 -59.14
CA VAL A 384 26.81 6.14 -59.90
C VAL A 384 26.44 5.90 -61.36
N GLU A 385 26.60 6.93 -62.19
CA GLU A 385 26.53 6.80 -63.64
C GLU A 385 27.65 5.84 -64.08
N VAL A 386 27.31 4.57 -64.28
CA VAL A 386 28.22 3.59 -64.85
C VAL A 386 28.09 3.73 -66.36
N GLU A 387 29.20 3.94 -67.07
CA GLU A 387 29.23 3.88 -68.55
C GLU A 387 28.59 2.54 -68.98
N ILE A 388 27.36 2.61 -69.52
CA ILE A 388 26.72 1.45 -70.15
C ILE A 388 27.42 1.26 -71.50
N ARG A 389 28.49 0.46 -71.50
CA ARG A 389 29.23 0.12 -72.71
C ARG A 389 28.31 -0.72 -73.62
N PRO A 390 28.23 -0.42 -74.94
CA PRO A 390 27.43 -1.22 -75.87
C PRO A 390 27.84 -2.69 -75.81
N LEU A 391 26.86 -3.61 -75.86
CA LEU A 391 27.09 -5.06 -75.78
C LEU A 391 28.08 -5.57 -76.86
N ALA A 392 28.08 -4.92 -78.03
CA ALA A 392 29.02 -5.19 -79.13
C ALA A 392 30.51 -5.13 -78.72
N ARG A 393 30.85 -4.39 -77.66
CA ARG A 393 32.22 -4.33 -77.14
C ARG A 393 32.63 -5.61 -76.42
N TYR A 394 31.68 -6.31 -75.79
CA TYR A 394 31.91 -7.60 -75.16
C TYR A 394 31.93 -8.72 -76.20
N ASP A 395 31.10 -8.62 -77.24
CA ASP A 395 31.09 -9.56 -78.37
C ASP A 395 32.45 -9.59 -79.10
N ALA A 396 33.16 -8.45 -79.17
CA ALA A 396 34.50 -8.36 -79.74
C ALA A 396 35.63 -8.93 -78.86
N LEU A 397 35.36 -9.23 -77.58
CA LEU A 397 36.33 -9.74 -76.62
C LEU A 397 36.26 -11.26 -76.44
N ILE A 398 35.29 -11.92 -77.06
CA ILE A 398 35.16 -13.38 -77.07
C ILE A 398 35.65 -13.87 -78.44
N PRO A 399 36.88 -14.42 -78.55
CA PRO A 399 37.30 -15.10 -79.77
C PRO A 399 36.40 -16.32 -79.99
N ALA A 400 35.96 -16.51 -81.24
CA ALA A 400 35.17 -17.65 -81.69
C ALA A 400 35.89 -19.00 -81.52
#